data_AF-A0A135L0Z8-F1
#
_entry.id   AF-A0A135L0Z8-F1
#
_cell.length_a   1.000
_cell.length_b   1.000
_cell.length_c   1.000
_cell.angle_alpha   90.00
_cell.angle_beta   90.00
_cell.angle_gamma   90.00
#
_symmetry.space_group_name_H-M   'P 1'
#
loop_
_entity.id
_entity.type
_entity.pdbx_description
1 polymer ?
#
loop_
_entity_poly.entity_id
_entity_poly.type
_entity_poly.pdbx_seq_one_letter_code
_entity_poly.pdbx_strand_id
1 'polypeptide(L)' 'MDVIIIDHVLNSIRAHYEVTLDWFIEEHRTGKYKKLSDNPHYGEIKAMIDAMNCIRKYLGWERITLKQELEFYL' A
#
# COMPACT_ATOMS: atom_id res chain seq x y z
N MET A 1 -5.69 -5.25 -27.10
CA MET A 1 -4.57 -4.40 -26.70
C MET A 1 -5.02 -3.74 -25.42
N ASP A 2 -4.56 -4.23 -24.28
CA ASP A 2 -5.00 -3.70 -22.99
C ASP A 2 -4.43 -2.29 -22.84
N VAL A 3 -5.32 -1.32 -22.72
CA VAL A 3 -4.93 0.06 -22.42
C VAL A 3 -4.37 0.05 -20.99
N ILE A 4 -3.08 0.29 -20.83
CA ILE A 4 -2.51 0.60 -19.53
C ILE A 4 -3.04 1.98 -19.17
N ILE A 5 -4.17 2.04 -18.46
CA ILE A 5 -4.68 3.29 -17.91
C ILE A 5 -3.74 3.67 -16.78
N ILE A 6 -2.84 4.61 -17.05
CA ILE A 6 -1.95 5.17 -16.05
C ILE A 6 -2.61 6.43 -15.49
N ASP A 7 -3.17 6.34 -14.29
CA ASP A 7 -3.64 7.51 -13.57
C ASP A 7 -2.45 8.24 -12.93
N HIS A 8 -2.24 9.50 -13.30
CA HIS A 8 -1.09 10.28 -12.84
C HIS A 8 -1.08 10.48 -11.32
N VAL A 9 -2.26 10.58 -10.69
CA VAL A 9 -2.37 10.72 -9.24
C VAL A 9 -2.04 9.39 -8.57
N LEU A 10 -2.57 8.29 -9.08
CA LEU A 10 -2.26 6.95 -8.58
C LEU A 10 -0.76 6.65 -8.66
N ASN A 11 -0.12 6.98 -9.78
CA ASN A 11 1.33 6.83 -9.95
C ASN A 11 2.12 7.71 -8.96
N SER A 12 1.66 8.93 -8.71
CA SER A 12 2.31 9.84 -7.76
C SER A 12 2.22 9.30 -6.33
N ILE A 13 1.05 8.79 -5.93
CA ILE A 13 0.87 8.14 -4.62
C ILE A 13 1.72 6.88 -4.53
N ARG A 14 1.82 6.09 -5.62
CA ARG A 14 2.56 4.82 -5.62
C ARG A 14 4.02 4.99 -5.24
N ALA A 15 4.67 6.05 -5.71
CA ALA A 15 6.07 6.33 -5.37
C ALA A 15 6.29 6.51 -3.85
N HIS A 16 5.35 7.16 -3.16
CA HIS A 16 5.40 7.31 -1.71
C HIS A 16 5.02 6.03 -0.98
N TYR A 17 3.99 5.34 -1.49
CA TYR A 17 3.53 4.06 -0.98
C TYR A 17 4.63 2.99 -0.96
N GLU A 18 5.39 2.86 -2.05
CA GLU A 18 6.49 1.89 -2.17
C GLU A 18 7.55 2.12 -1.08
N VAL A 19 7.97 3.37 -0.86
CA VAL A 19 8.94 3.72 0.20
C VAL A 19 8.39 3.44 1.60
N THR A 20 7.14 3.83 1.88
CA THR A 20 6.51 3.57 3.18
C THR A 20 6.30 2.07 3.42
N LEU A 21 6.02 1.28 2.37
CA LEU A 21 5.90 -0.17 2.45
C LEU A 21 7.23 -0.83 2.83
N ASP A 22 8.34 -0.39 2.23
CA ASP A 22 9.66 -0.89 2.58
C ASP A 22 9.97 -0.64 4.07
N TRP A 23 9.77 0.59 4.57
CA TRP A 23 9.95 0.91 5.99
C TRP A 23 9.02 0.10 6.89
N PHE A 24 7.76 -0.09 6.49
CA PHE A 24 6.82 -0.91 7.22
C PHE A 24 7.37 -2.34 7.35
N ILE A 25 7.82 -2.95 6.26
CA ILE A 25 8.33 -4.33 6.23
C ILE A 25 9.58 -4.46 7.09
N GLU A 26 10.55 -3.55 6.94
CA GLU A 26 11.79 -3.54 7.73
C GLU A 26 11.50 -3.50 9.23
N GLU A 27 10.66 -2.55 9.66
CA GLU A 27 10.31 -2.41 11.07
C GLU A 27 9.49 -3.61 11.59
N HIS A 28 8.63 -4.20 10.75
CA HIS A 28 7.83 -5.36 11.15
C HIS A 28 8.68 -6.63 11.28
N ARG A 29 9.70 -6.79 10.42
CA ARG A 29 10.65 -7.92 10.47
C ARG A 29 11.50 -7.96 11.73
N THR A 30 11.62 -6.85 12.47
CA THR A 30 12.27 -6.83 13.80
C THR A 30 11.56 -7.74 14.82
N GLY A 31 10.31 -8.12 14.58
CA GLY A 31 9.49 -8.93 15.49
C GLY A 31 8.99 -8.17 16.72
N LYS A 32 9.29 -6.87 16.83
CA LYS A 32 8.85 -6.00 17.95
C LYS A 32 7.35 -5.79 17.97
N TYR A 33 6.69 -5.84 16.82
CA TYR A 33 5.27 -5.55 16.64
C TYR A 33 4.51 -6.81 16.24
N LYS A 34 3.61 -7.29 17.11
CA LYS A 34 2.84 -8.52 16.85
C LYS A 34 1.67 -8.31 15.90
N LYS A 35 1.05 -7.12 15.92
CA LYS A 35 -0.03 -6.76 15.00
C LYS A 35 0.51 -5.78 13.97
N LEU A 36 -0.02 -5.84 12.75
CA LEU A 36 0.27 -4.85 11.70
C LEU A 36 -0.02 -3.43 12.19
N SER A 37 -1.12 -3.26 12.94
CA SER A 37 -1.53 -1.97 13.51
C SER A 37 -0.59 -1.37 14.54
N ASP A 38 0.28 -2.19 15.13
CA ASP A 38 1.23 -1.74 16.14
C ASP A 38 2.50 -1.16 15.49
N ASN A 39 2.73 -1.45 14.20
CA ASN A 39 3.85 -0.91 13.44
C ASN A 39 3.71 0.62 13.31
N PRO A 40 4.76 1.42 13.58
CA PRO A 40 4.70 2.88 13.51
C PRO A 40 4.28 3.42 12.13
N HIS A 41 4.53 2.68 11.05
CA HIS A 41 4.17 3.07 9.68
C HIS A 41 2.75 2.66 9.27
N TYR A 42 1.99 1.97 10.14
CA TYR A 42 0.67 1.43 9.79
C TYR A 42 -0.35 2.51 9.40
N GLY A 43 -0.38 3.63 10.13
CA GLY A 43 -1.33 4.71 9.84
C GLY A 43 -1.08 5.33 8.48
N GLU A 44 0.19 5.58 8.16
CA GLU A 44 0.61 6.17 6.90
C GLU A 44 0.32 5.24 5.71
N ILE A 45 0.73 3.97 5.79
CA ILE A 45 0.50 3.02 4.69
C ILE A 45 -0.99 2.76 4.47
N LYS A 46 -1.79 2.74 5.54
CA LYS A 46 -3.24 2.58 5.45
C LYS A 46 -3.89 3.77 4.74
N ALA A 47 -3.45 4.98 5.06
CA ALA A 47 -3.95 6.20 4.41
C ALA A 47 -3.63 6.21 2.90
N MET A 48 -2.41 5.81 2.52
CA MET A 48 -2.03 5.70 1.11
C MET A 48 -2.84 4.63 0.37
N ILE A 49 -3.02 3.45 0.96
CA ILE A 49 -3.88 2.39 0.40
C ILE A 49 -5.32 2.86 0.22
N ASP A 50 -5.87 3.61 1.18
CA ASP A 50 -7.22 4.15 1.07
C ASP A 50 -7.32 5.20 -0.04
N ALA A 51 -6.35 6.09 -0.16
CA ALA A 51 -6.28 7.08 -1.25
C ALA A 51 -6.20 6.39 -2.62
N MET A 52 -5.33 5.39 -2.77
CA MET A 52 -5.23 4.58 -3.99
C MET A 52 -6.56 3.88 -4.28
N ASN A 53 -7.21 3.29 -3.27
CA ASN A 53 -8.50 2.61 -3.44
C ASN A 53 -9.66 3.54 -3.85
N CYS A 54 -9.63 4.82 -3.46
CA CYS A 54 -10.59 5.81 -3.96
C CYS A 54 -10.48 5.97 -5.48
N ILE A 55 -9.26 6.06 -6.01
CA ILE A 55 -8.99 6.18 -7.45
C ILE A 55 -9.33 4.87 -8.16
N ARG A 56 -8.89 3.73 -7.63
CA ARG A 56 -9.18 2.40 -8.18
C ARG A 56 -10.68 2.15 -8.30
N LYS A 57 -11.47 2.56 -7.30
CA LYS A 57 -12.94 2.48 -7.36
C LYS A 57 -13.51 3.28 -8.54
N TYR A 58 -13.02 4.50 -8.78
CA TYR A 58 -13.44 5.31 -9.90
C TYR A 58 -13.08 4.66 -11.25
N LEU A 59 -11.91 4.04 -11.34
CA LEU A 59 -11.43 3.33 -12.54
C LEU A 59 -12.06 1.94 -12.75
N GLY A 60 -12.91 1.46 -11.82
CA GLY A 60 -13.46 0.11 -11.87
C GLY A 60 -12.45 -1.00 -11.56
N TRP A 61 -11.32 -0.67 -10.94
CA TRP A 61 -10.29 -1.62 -10.55
C TRP A 61 -10.58 -2.23 -9.18
N GLU A 62 -10.10 -3.46 -8.96
CA GLU A 62 -10.24 -4.15 -7.66
C GLU A 62 -9.51 -3.41 -6.54
N ARG A 63 -9.96 -3.56 -5.29
CA ARG A 63 -9.31 -2.93 -4.14
C ARG A 63 -8.04 -3.68 -3.77
N ILE A 64 -7.03 -2.94 -3.33
CA ILE A 64 -5.83 -3.50 -2.72
C ILE A 64 -5.95 -3.45 -1.20
N THR A 65 -5.34 -4.42 -0.53
CA THR A 65 -5.26 -4.48 0.93
C THR A 65 -3.82 -4.66 1.37
N LEU A 66 -3.46 -4.08 2.53
CA LEU A 66 -2.11 -4.24 3.08
C LEU A 66 -1.74 -5.72 3.25
N LYS A 67 -2.70 -6.58 3.58
CA LYS A 67 -2.46 -8.01 3.74
C LYS A 67 -1.97 -8.66 2.44
N GLN A 68 -2.64 -8.41 1.31
CA GLN A 68 -2.25 -8.95 0.01
C GLN A 68 -0.86 -8.47 -0.42
N GLU A 69 -0.55 -7.20 -0.14
CA GLU A 69 0.74 -6.60 -0.48
C GLU A 69 1.88 -7.22 0.35
N LEU A 70 1.60 -7.62 1.59
CA LEU A 70 2.57 -8.25 2.49
C LEU A 70 2.77 -9.76 2.25
N GLU A 71 1.84 -10.46 1.58
CA GLU A 71 1.92 -11.92 1.34
C GLU A 71 3.20 -12.35 0.60
N PHE A 72 3.83 -11.44 -0.15
CA PHE A 72 5.08 -11.70 -0.86
C PHE A 72 6.34 -11.44 -0.03
N TYR A 73 6.23 -10.77 1.13
CA TYR A 73 7.36 -10.26 1.89
C TYR A 73 7.49 -10.83 3.31
N LEU A 74 6.42 -11.37 3.90
CA LEU A 74 6.35 -11.91 5.26
C LEU A 74 5.74 -13.31 5.24
#